data_AF-A0AAJ2E0V4-F1
#
_entry.id   AF-A0AAJ2E0V4-F1
#
_cell.length_a   1.000
_cell.length_b   1.000
_cell.length_c   1.000
_cell.angle_alpha   90.00
_cell.angle_beta   90.00
_cell.angle_gamma   90.00
#
_symmetry.space_group_name_H-M   'P 1'
#
loop_
_entity.id
_entity.type
_entity.pdbx_description
1 polymer ?
#
loop_
_entity_poly.entity_id
_entity_poly.type
_entity_poly.pdbx_seq_one_letter_code
_entity_poly.pdbx_strand_id
1 'polypeptide(L)'
;MTQSTDYHPPTDEAELLLKWIRRARESQASHYDMADRLHRRGRWLGIAVIAITSLIGTSAFLSLIATAVSSFLRAVVGLTSIVAAVLAALQTFLRYEERAEQHRAAGARYGAVRRKLEAIHAGDADARDGHYLSSIREELDRLAEDVPNVPTAYFQRSCANLSSVAQ
;
A
#
# COMPACT_ATOMS: atom_id res chain seq x y z
N MET A 1 7.38 -28.54 -14.28
CA MET A 1 8.81 -28.23 -14.44
C MET A 1 9.14 -27.08 -13.51
N THR A 2 9.64 -27.39 -12.32
CA THR A 2 10.17 -26.42 -11.36
C THR A 2 11.50 -25.91 -11.90
N GLN A 3 11.52 -24.69 -12.48
CA GLN A 3 12.79 -24.04 -12.77
C GLN A 3 13.53 -23.88 -11.44
N SER A 4 14.76 -24.40 -11.38
CA SER A 4 15.68 -24.09 -10.31
C SER A 4 15.89 -22.58 -10.30
N THR A 5 15.46 -21.91 -9.24
CA THR A 5 15.78 -20.49 -9.04
C THR A 5 17.25 -20.42 -8.61
N ASP A 6 18.16 -20.70 -9.53
CA ASP A 6 19.59 -20.64 -9.27
C ASP A 6 19.95 -19.16 -9.05
N TYR A 7 20.01 -18.78 -7.78
CA TYR A 7 20.47 -17.46 -7.39
C TYR A 7 21.97 -17.39 -7.68
N HIS A 8 22.34 -16.56 -8.64
CA HIS A 8 23.73 -16.23 -8.92
C HIS A 8 24.05 -14.89 -8.24
N PRO A 9 25.00 -14.83 -7.30
CA PRO A 9 25.45 -13.56 -6.74
C PRO A 9 26.13 -12.72 -7.83
N PRO A 10 26.05 -11.38 -7.76
CA PRO A 10 26.73 -10.52 -8.72
C PRO A 10 28.25 -10.70 -8.64
N THR A 11 28.92 -10.72 -9.80
CA THR A 11 30.38 -10.89 -9.90
C THR A 11 31.15 -9.58 -10.00
N ASP A 12 30.47 -8.50 -10.40
CA ASP A 12 31.06 -7.16 -10.48
C ASP A 12 30.10 -6.07 -10.01
N GLU A 13 30.63 -4.85 -9.90
CA GLU A 13 29.90 -3.66 -9.44
C GLU A 13 28.73 -3.28 -10.35
N ALA A 14 28.90 -3.41 -11.66
CA ALA A 14 27.85 -3.04 -12.61
C ALA A 14 26.64 -3.99 -12.49
N GLU A 15 26.90 -5.28 -12.36
CA GLU A 15 25.87 -6.29 -12.12
C GLU A 15 25.19 -6.09 -10.75
N LEU A 16 25.95 -5.76 -9.71
CA LEU A 16 25.42 -5.46 -8.39
C LEU A 16 24.47 -4.26 -8.43
N LEU A 17 24.87 -3.15 -9.07
CA LEU A 17 24.04 -1.97 -9.23
C LEU A 17 22.74 -2.27 -9.98
N LEU A 18 22.82 -3.02 -11.09
CA LEU A 18 21.63 -3.43 -11.84
C LEU A 18 20.67 -4.29 -11.00
N LYS A 19 21.20 -5.23 -10.20
CA LYS A 19 20.38 -6.03 -9.28
C LYS A 19 19.72 -5.17 -8.21
N TRP A 20 20.42 -4.18 -7.65
CA TRP A 20 19.86 -3.26 -6.67
C TRP A 20 18.81 -2.32 -7.28
N ILE A 21 19.03 -1.79 -8.48
CA ILE A 21 18.05 -0.98 -9.23
C ILE A 21 16.77 -1.78 -9.44
N ARG A 22 16.91 -3.03 -9.93
CA ARG A 22 15.78 -3.94 -10.15
C ARG A 22 15.00 -4.17 -8.86
N ARG A 23 15.68 -4.52 -7.77
CA ARG A 23 15.05 -4.76 -6.46
C ARG A 23 14.37 -3.51 -5.92
N ALA A 24 15.01 -2.34 -6.00
CA ALA A 24 14.43 -1.07 -5.56
C ALA A 24 13.17 -0.71 -6.39
N ARG A 25 13.19 -0.93 -7.70
CA ARG A 25 12.03 -0.74 -8.59
C ARG A 25 10.86 -1.65 -8.22
N GLU A 26 11.13 -2.94 -8.01
CA GLU A 26 10.12 -3.94 -7.62
C GLU A 26 9.51 -3.60 -6.25
N SER A 27 10.34 -3.29 -5.26
CA SER A 27 9.90 -2.83 -3.93
C SER A 27 9.04 -1.58 -4.05
N GLN A 28 9.53 -0.52 -4.72
CA GLN A 28 8.80 0.72 -4.94
C GLN A 28 7.40 0.47 -5.51
N ALA A 29 7.30 -0.28 -6.60
CA ALA A 29 6.03 -0.54 -7.26
C ALA A 29 5.07 -1.34 -6.38
N SER A 30 5.58 -2.36 -5.68
CA SER A 30 4.76 -3.18 -4.79
C SER A 30 4.18 -2.39 -3.61
N HIS A 31 4.95 -1.43 -3.08
CA HIS A 31 4.51 -0.52 -2.04
C HIS A 31 3.43 0.45 -2.55
N TYR A 32 3.59 1.05 -3.73
CA TYR A 32 2.56 1.91 -4.30
C TYR A 32 1.26 1.14 -4.63
N ASP A 33 1.36 -0.06 -5.21
CA ASP A 33 0.18 -0.88 -5.48
C ASP A 33 -0.54 -1.29 -4.17
N MET A 34 0.21 -1.60 -3.10
CA MET A 34 -0.39 -1.86 -1.80
C MET A 34 -1.08 -0.62 -1.22
N ALA A 35 -0.43 0.55 -1.31
CA ALA A 35 -1.01 1.81 -0.86
C ALA A 35 -2.35 2.10 -1.55
N ASP A 36 -2.41 1.94 -2.87
CA ASP A 36 -3.62 2.16 -3.65
C ASP A 36 -4.74 1.18 -3.27
N ARG A 37 -4.41 -0.08 -3.00
CA ARG A 37 -5.38 -1.08 -2.55
C ARG A 37 -5.96 -0.76 -1.19
N LEU A 38 -5.10 -0.39 -0.24
CA LEU A 38 -5.53 -0.01 1.11
C LEU A 38 -6.39 1.25 1.06
N HIS A 39 -5.98 2.26 0.30
CA HIS A 39 -6.76 3.48 0.08
C HIS A 39 -8.13 3.19 -0.54
N ARG A 40 -8.20 2.35 -1.59
CA ARG A 40 -9.49 1.94 -2.18
C ARG A 40 -10.40 1.23 -1.19
N ARG A 41 -9.86 0.33 -0.35
CA ARG A 41 -10.62 -0.37 0.69
C ARG A 41 -11.11 0.57 1.79
N GLY A 42 -10.24 1.46 2.26
CA GLY A 42 -10.56 2.49 3.25
C GLY A 42 -11.67 3.40 2.76
N ARG A 43 -11.53 3.94 1.55
CA ARG A 43 -12.54 4.81 0.93
C ARG A 43 -13.88 4.10 0.73
N TRP A 44 -13.88 2.86 0.25
CA TRP A 44 -15.13 2.10 0.08
C TRP A 44 -15.85 1.87 1.42
N LEU A 45 -15.11 1.45 2.46
CA LEU A 45 -15.66 1.25 3.79
C LEU A 45 -16.20 2.57 4.39
N GLY A 46 -15.45 3.67 4.26
CA GLY A 46 -15.87 4.98 4.72
C GLY A 46 -17.16 5.46 4.04
N ILE A 47 -17.26 5.32 2.71
CA ILE A 47 -18.49 5.65 1.96
C ILE A 47 -19.67 4.81 2.44
N ALA A 48 -19.47 3.50 2.66
CA ALA A 48 -20.53 2.62 3.16
C ALA A 48 -21.02 3.06 4.55
N VAL A 49 -20.09 3.38 5.47
CA VAL A 49 -20.43 3.89 6.81
C VAL A 49 -21.21 5.21 6.71
N ILE A 50 -20.76 6.16 5.89
CA ILE A 50 -21.43 7.46 5.71
C ILE A 50 -22.85 7.27 5.16
N ALA A 51 -23.04 6.44 4.15
CA ALA A 51 -24.34 6.20 3.53
C ALA A 51 -25.32 5.57 4.53
N ILE A 52 -24.89 4.51 5.24
CA ILE A 52 -25.74 3.82 6.21
C ILE A 52 -26.09 4.73 7.38
N THR A 53 -25.11 5.44 7.96
CA THR A 53 -25.34 6.34 9.10
C THR A 53 -26.22 7.53 8.73
N SER A 54 -26.09 8.05 7.50
CA SER A 54 -26.97 9.10 6.98
C SER A 54 -28.42 8.60 6.87
N LEU A 55 -28.64 7.40 6.33
CA LEU A 55 -29.98 6.78 6.24
C LEU A 55 -30.60 6.54 7.63
N ILE A 56 -29.80 6.08 8.59
CA ILE A 56 -30.23 5.93 9.99
C ILE A 56 -30.62 7.29 10.57
N GLY A 57 -29.78 8.32 10.39
CA GLY A 57 -30.05 9.67 10.89
C GLY A 57 -31.34 10.26 10.31
N THR A 58 -31.55 10.13 9.00
CA THR A 58 -32.81 10.53 8.34
C THR A 58 -34.00 9.75 8.88
N SER A 59 -33.87 8.44 9.06
CA SER A 59 -34.95 7.59 9.58
C SER A 59 -35.30 7.94 11.04
N ALA A 60 -34.29 8.20 11.86
CA ALA A 60 -34.47 8.65 13.24
C ALA A 60 -35.20 10.01 13.28
N PHE A 61 -34.79 10.97 12.45
CA PHE A 61 -35.47 12.26 12.35
C PHE A 61 -36.93 12.13 11.88
N LEU A 62 -37.18 11.35 10.82
CA LEU A 62 -38.54 11.09 10.33
C LEU A 62 -39.42 10.45 11.42
N SER A 63 -38.86 9.59 12.26
CA SER A 63 -39.61 8.96 13.36
C SER A 63 -40.09 9.95 14.44
N LEU A 64 -39.48 11.13 14.54
CA LEU A 64 -39.90 12.19 15.45
C LEU A 64 -41.08 13.00 14.93
N ILE A 65 -41.19 13.15 13.60
CA ILE A 65 -42.21 14.01 12.97
C ILE A 65 -43.37 13.21 12.35
N ALA A 66 -43.17 11.93 12.04
CA ALA A 66 -44.19 11.08 11.47
C ALA A 66 -45.18 10.58 12.53
N THR A 67 -46.48 10.71 12.26
CA THR A 67 -47.56 10.31 13.17
C THR A 67 -47.75 8.79 13.27
N ALA A 68 -47.27 8.03 12.28
CA ALA A 68 -47.30 6.56 12.29
C ALA A 68 -46.08 5.97 11.58
N VAL A 69 -45.20 5.30 12.33
CA VAL A 69 -44.09 4.49 11.79
C VAL A 69 -44.34 3.04 12.17
N SER A 70 -44.29 2.14 11.20
CA SER A 70 -44.52 0.71 11.46
C SER A 70 -43.44 0.11 12.37
N SER A 71 -43.83 -0.80 13.26
CA SER A 71 -42.89 -1.49 14.16
C SER A 71 -41.81 -2.25 13.40
N PHE A 72 -42.13 -2.78 12.22
CA PHE A 72 -41.18 -3.42 11.33
C PHE A 72 -40.05 -2.47 10.89
N LEU A 73 -40.39 -1.24 10.47
CA LEU A 73 -39.39 -0.24 10.07
C LEU A 73 -38.48 0.14 11.24
N ARG A 74 -39.03 0.29 12.45
CA ARG A 74 -38.23 0.56 13.67
C ARG A 74 -37.22 -0.55 13.95
N ALA A 75 -37.63 -1.82 13.82
CA ALA A 75 -36.74 -2.97 14.01
C ALA A 75 -35.61 -3.00 12.96
N VAL A 76 -35.93 -2.71 11.69
CA VAL A 76 -34.92 -2.64 10.61
C VAL A 76 -33.90 -1.53 10.87
N VAL A 77 -34.34 -0.34 11.28
CA VAL A 77 -33.44 0.77 11.63
C VAL A 77 -32.54 0.41 12.81
N GLY A 78 -33.09 -0.24 13.84
CA GLY A 78 -32.31 -0.72 15.00
C GLY A 78 -31.22 -1.70 14.60
N LEU A 79 -31.55 -2.73 13.82
CA LEU A 79 -30.57 -3.71 13.34
C LEU A 79 -29.50 -3.06 12.45
N THR A 80 -29.93 -2.17 11.54
CA THR A 80 -29.02 -1.44 10.65
C THR A 80 -28.07 -0.54 11.44
N SER A 81 -28.52 0.02 12.57
CA SER A 81 -27.68 0.83 13.47
C SER A 81 -26.56 0.04 14.11
N ILE A 82 -26.82 -1.21 14.51
CA ILE A 82 -25.79 -2.10 15.05
C ILE A 82 -24.75 -2.41 13.97
N VAL A 83 -25.18 -2.73 12.74
CA VAL A 83 -24.27 -2.96 11.61
C VAL A 83 -23.43 -1.72 11.32
N ALA A 84 -24.03 -0.53 11.31
CA ALA A 84 -23.32 0.73 11.11
C ALA A 84 -22.23 0.96 12.17
N ALA A 85 -22.55 0.70 13.45
CA ALA A 85 -21.59 0.83 14.54
C ALA A 85 -20.40 -0.14 14.40
N VAL A 86 -20.66 -1.39 14.01
CA VAL A 86 -19.60 -2.38 13.75
C VAL A 86 -18.72 -1.95 12.57
N LEU A 87 -19.32 -1.48 11.47
CA LEU A 87 -18.56 -1.00 10.30
C LEU A 87 -17.71 0.23 10.64
N ALA A 88 -18.24 1.16 11.43
CA ALA A 88 -17.48 2.32 11.91
C ALA A 88 -16.31 1.90 12.82
N ALA A 89 -16.54 0.95 13.73
CA ALA A 89 -15.47 0.40 14.58
C ALA A 89 -14.39 -0.30 13.74
N LEU A 90 -14.78 -1.09 12.73
CA LEU A 90 -13.85 -1.71 11.78
C LEU A 90 -13.07 -0.66 10.98
N GLN A 91 -13.70 0.44 10.55
CA GLN A 91 -13.01 1.53 9.85
C GLN A 91 -11.89 2.13 10.71
N THR A 92 -12.16 2.39 11.99
CA THR A 92 -11.16 2.92 12.94
C THR A 92 -10.08 1.89 13.25
N PHE A 93 -10.44 0.62 13.45
CA PHE A 93 -9.51 -0.44 13.82
C PHE A 93 -8.56 -0.84 12.69
N LEU A 94 -9.07 -0.93 11.45
CA LEU A 94 -8.31 -1.43 10.30
C LEU A 94 -7.27 -0.41 9.77
N ARG A 95 -7.44 0.88 10.09
CA ARG A 95 -6.49 1.99 9.81
C ARG A 95 -5.99 1.99 8.36
N TYR A 96 -6.90 1.79 7.42
CA TYR A 96 -6.54 1.60 6.00
C TYR A 96 -5.77 2.79 5.41
N GLU A 97 -6.19 4.02 5.69
CA GLU A 97 -5.53 5.22 5.15
C GLU A 97 -4.11 5.41 5.70
N GLU A 98 -3.91 5.17 6.99
CA GLU A 98 -2.58 5.29 7.60
C GLU A 98 -1.63 4.23 7.06
N ARG A 99 -2.08 2.97 6.97
CA ARG A 99 -1.29 1.91 6.37
C ARG A 99 -0.99 2.21 4.90
N ALA A 100 -1.96 2.77 4.16
CA ALA A 100 -1.73 3.21 2.80
C ALA A 100 -0.62 4.25 2.74
N GLU A 101 -0.64 5.26 3.60
CA GLU A 101 0.40 6.30 3.67
C GLU A 101 1.78 5.73 4.03
N GLN A 102 1.86 4.79 4.98
CA GLN A 102 3.11 4.09 5.30
C GLN A 102 3.69 3.38 4.07
N HIS A 103 2.85 2.73 3.27
CA HIS A 103 3.29 2.14 2.00
C HIS A 103 3.64 3.20 0.94
N ARG A 104 2.95 4.35 0.84
CA ARG A 104 3.34 5.45 -0.08
C ARG A 104 4.71 6.01 0.28
N ALA A 105 4.96 6.25 1.57
CA ALA A 105 6.22 6.73 2.09
C ALA A 105 7.36 5.74 1.79
N ALA A 106 7.13 4.44 2.03
CA ALA A 106 8.08 3.39 1.67
C ALA A 106 8.36 3.37 0.16
N GLY A 107 7.33 3.45 -0.68
CA GLY A 107 7.46 3.54 -2.13
C GLY A 107 8.31 4.75 -2.57
N ALA A 108 8.08 5.90 -1.95
CA ALA A 108 8.85 7.13 -2.23
C ALA A 108 10.32 6.98 -1.84
N ARG A 109 10.61 6.40 -0.66
CA ARG A 109 11.99 6.10 -0.19
C ARG A 109 12.71 5.13 -1.13
N TYR A 110 12.08 4.01 -1.51
CA TYR A 110 12.66 3.10 -2.50
C TYR A 110 12.89 3.79 -3.86
N GLY A 111 11.98 4.67 -4.27
CA GLY A 111 12.14 5.46 -5.49
C GLY A 111 13.30 6.46 -5.44
N ALA A 112 13.60 7.03 -4.28
CA ALA A 112 14.77 7.89 -4.09
C ALA A 112 16.07 7.09 -4.22
N VAL A 113 16.18 5.94 -3.55
CA VAL A 113 17.33 5.04 -3.66
C VAL A 113 17.51 4.54 -5.10
N ARG A 114 16.41 4.19 -5.77
CA ARG A 114 16.44 3.76 -7.18
C ARG A 114 17.03 4.83 -8.08
N ARG A 115 16.59 6.09 -7.95
CA ARG A 115 17.14 7.21 -8.76
C ARG A 115 18.61 7.47 -8.47
N LYS A 116 19.04 7.37 -7.20
CA LYS A 116 20.46 7.47 -6.82
C LYS A 116 21.29 6.38 -7.49
N LEU A 117 20.81 5.14 -7.48
CA LEU A 117 21.45 4.02 -8.17
C LEU A 117 21.49 4.20 -9.69
N GLU A 118 20.39 4.67 -10.29
CA GLU A 118 20.30 4.98 -11.73
C GLU A 118 21.33 6.05 -12.13
N ALA A 119 21.51 7.11 -11.33
CA ALA A 119 22.51 8.16 -11.58
C ALA A 119 23.95 7.61 -11.55
N ILE A 120 24.28 6.79 -10.54
CA ILE A 120 25.58 6.12 -10.42
C ILE A 120 25.83 5.19 -11.62
N HIS A 121 24.81 4.43 -12.03
CA HIS A 121 24.91 3.53 -13.17
C HIS A 121 25.09 4.30 -14.49
N ALA A 122 24.47 5.48 -14.62
CA ALA A 122 24.64 6.37 -15.77
C ALA A 122 26.00 7.08 -15.81
N GLY A 123 26.85 6.92 -14.79
CA GLY A 123 28.20 7.49 -14.75
C GLY A 123 28.25 8.93 -14.22
N ASP A 124 27.26 9.35 -13.43
CA ASP A 124 27.32 10.63 -12.72
C ASP A 124 28.52 10.66 -11.77
N ALA A 125 29.50 11.52 -12.07
CA ALA A 125 30.76 11.62 -11.33
C ALA A 125 30.55 12.13 -9.91
N ASP A 126 29.58 13.02 -9.69
CA ASP A 126 29.27 13.56 -8.36
C ASP A 126 28.58 12.52 -7.48
N ALA A 127 27.98 11.49 -8.08
CA ALA A 127 27.29 10.41 -7.37
C ALA A 127 28.22 9.27 -6.90
N ARG A 128 29.47 9.23 -7.40
CA ARG A 128 30.49 8.22 -7.06
C ARG A 128 31.52 8.78 -6.08
N ASP A 129 31.13 8.93 -4.82
CA ASP A 129 32.08 9.18 -3.73
C ASP A 129 32.86 7.90 -3.33
N GLY A 130 33.89 7.98 -2.48
CA GLY A 130 34.71 6.81 -2.12
C GLY A 130 34.00 5.70 -1.33
N HIS A 131 32.78 5.93 -0.83
CA HIS A 131 32.03 5.01 0.04
C HIS A 131 30.59 4.78 -0.42
N TYR A 132 30.28 5.10 -1.68
CA TYR A 132 28.92 5.20 -2.15
C TYR A 132 28.19 3.85 -2.09
N LEU A 133 28.87 2.74 -2.42
CA LEU A 133 28.33 1.37 -2.35
C LEU A 133 27.91 0.98 -0.92
N SER A 134 28.78 1.23 0.07
CA SER A 134 28.47 0.98 1.48
C SER A 134 27.30 1.85 1.94
N SER A 135 27.28 3.13 1.54
CA SER A 135 26.19 4.05 1.92
C SER A 135 24.83 3.58 1.40
N ILE A 136 24.78 3.08 0.16
CA ILE A 136 23.54 2.61 -0.46
C ILE A 136 23.11 1.27 0.13
N ARG A 137 24.06 0.37 0.41
CA ARG A 137 23.76 -0.87 1.13
C ARG A 137 23.09 -0.57 2.46
N GLU A 138 23.70 0.29 3.28
CA GLU A 138 23.16 0.69 4.58
C GLU A 138 21.81 1.41 4.46
N GLU A 139 21.59 2.19 3.40
CA GLU A 139 20.31 2.83 3.11
C GLU A 139 19.23 1.80 2.75
N LEU A 140 19.55 0.82 1.91
CA LEU A 140 18.67 -0.28 1.53
C LEU A 140 18.34 -1.19 2.72
N ASP A 141 19.33 -1.52 3.55
CA ASP A 141 19.16 -2.37 4.73
C ASP A 141 18.24 -1.69 5.77
N ARG A 142 18.52 -0.42 6.10
CA ARG A 142 17.63 0.38 6.96
C ARG A 142 16.22 0.49 6.40
N LEU A 143 16.11 0.70 5.08
CA LEU A 143 14.79 0.77 4.44
C LEU A 143 14.05 -0.55 4.52
N ALA A 144 14.73 -1.70 4.40
CA ALA A 144 14.11 -3.01 4.52
C ALA A 144 13.64 -3.32 5.96
N GLU A 145 14.31 -2.78 6.97
CA GLU A 145 13.93 -2.92 8.39
C GLU A 145 12.74 -2.03 8.78
N ASP A 146 12.72 -0.78 8.29
CA ASP A 146 11.74 0.22 8.72
C ASP A 146 10.37 0.11 8.05
N VAL A 147 10.30 -0.47 6.84
CA VAL A 147 9.10 -0.38 6.01
C VAL A 147 8.09 -1.50 6.30
N PRO A 148 6.78 -1.23 6.12
CA PRO A 148 5.77 -2.26 6.29
C PRO A 148 5.96 -3.39 5.26
N ASN A 149 5.82 -4.64 5.70
CA ASN A 149 5.91 -5.80 4.82
C ASN A 149 4.81 -5.80 3.74
N VAL A 150 5.19 -6.09 2.49
CA VAL A 150 4.24 -6.36 1.40
C VAL A 150 4.05 -7.88 1.29
N PRO A 151 2.84 -8.42 1.48
CA PRO A 151 2.58 -9.86 1.34
C PRO A 151 3.00 -10.40 -0.03
N THR A 152 3.61 -11.59 -0.03
CA THR A 152 4.25 -12.21 -1.20
C THR A 152 3.35 -12.28 -2.44
N ALA A 153 2.07 -12.64 -2.27
CA ALA A 153 1.12 -12.70 -3.38
C ALA A 153 0.93 -11.34 -4.07
N TYR A 154 0.97 -10.24 -3.31
CA TYR A 154 0.85 -8.89 -3.85
C TYR A 154 2.15 -8.38 -4.46
N PHE A 155 3.28 -8.74 -3.84
CA PHE A 155 4.61 -8.45 -4.38
C PHE A 155 4.78 -9.11 -5.76
N GLN A 156 4.52 -10.42 -5.87
CA GLN A 156 4.63 -11.17 -7.13
C GLN A 156 3.72 -10.62 -8.22
N ARG A 157 2.46 -10.30 -7.88
CA ARG A 157 1.53 -9.67 -8.82
C ARG A 157 2.04 -8.30 -9.30
N SER A 158 2.60 -7.49 -8.41
CA SER A 158 3.14 -6.18 -8.76
C SER A 158 4.33 -6.31 -9.72
N CYS A 159 5.21 -7.29 -9.45
CA CYS A 159 6.35 -7.57 -10.33
C CYS A 159 5.91 -8.07 -11.71
N ALA A 160 4.89 -8.93 -11.79
CA ALA A 160 4.34 -9.41 -13.05
C ALA A 160 3.74 -8.26 -13.90
N ASN A 161 3.04 -7.32 -13.26
CA ASN A 161 2.52 -6.14 -13.94
C ASN A 161 3.63 -5.19 -14.43
N LEU A 162 4.74 -5.10 -13.70
CA LEU A 162 5.89 -4.29 -14.11
C LEU A 162 6.62 -4.86 -15.33
N SER A 163 6.62 -6.19 -15.50
CA SER A 163 7.24 -6.84 -16.65
C SER A 163 6.38 -6.77 -17.91
N SER A 164 5.04 -6.76 -17.78
CA SER A 164 4.14 -6.65 -18.93
C SER A 164 4.12 -5.25 -19.56
N VAL A 165 4.51 -4.21 -18.82
CA VAL A 165 4.57 -2.82 -19.31
C VAL A 165 5.92 -2.50 -19.99
N ALA A 166 6.94 -3.33 -19.79
CA ALA A 166 8.27 -3.15 -20.35
C ALA A 166 8.48 -3.87 -21.69
N GLN A 167 7.46 -4.58 -22.19
CA GLN A 167 7.41 -5.20 -23.52
C GLN A 167 6.57 -4.33 -24.45
#